data_AF-A0A8T5IUS1-F1
#
_entry.id   AF-A0A8T5IUS1-F1
#
_cell.length_a   1.000
_cell.length_b   1.000
_cell.length_c   1.000
_cell.angle_alpha   90.00
_cell.angle_beta   90.00
_cell.angle_gamma   90.00
#
_symmetry.space_group_name_H-M   'P 1'
#
loop_
_entity.id
_entity.type
_entity.pdbx_description
1 polymer ?
#
loop_
_entity_poly.entity_id
_entity_poly.type
_entity_poly.pdbx_seq_one_letter_code
_entity_poly.pdbx_strand_id
1 'polypeptide(L)'
;MEKGQGLSITTIVVAAIALLILVVLVAVFTGQFGGFTLGVQDCNAKSGACYDSCPTGTAVLQGRTSCSKLPSVDGEGKQVCCISPEGI
;
A
#
# COMPACT_ATOMS: atom_id res chain seq x y z
N MET A 1 -30.84 -20.85 -41.22
CA MET A 1 -30.65 -19.54 -40.54
C MET A 1 -29.20 -19.48 -40.11
N GLU A 2 -28.35 -18.93 -40.96
CA GLU A 2 -26.91 -18.87 -40.73
C GLU A 2 -26.63 -17.94 -39.54
N LYS A 3 -26.21 -18.52 -38.42
CA LYS A 3 -25.68 -17.80 -37.25
C LYS A 3 -24.24 -17.39 -37.55
N GLY A 4 -24.06 -16.54 -38.55
CA GLY A 4 -22.81 -15.84 -38.80
C GLY A 4 -22.85 -14.51 -38.09
N GLN A 5 -22.71 -14.51 -36.76
CA GLN A 5 -22.40 -13.29 -36.02
C GLN A 5 -20.96 -12.89 -36.37
N GLY A 6 -20.78 -12.25 -37.53
CA GLY A 6 -19.61 -11.42 -37.71
C GLY A 6 -19.68 -10.36 -36.63
N LEU A 7 -18.81 -10.46 -35.61
CA LEU A 7 -18.60 -9.33 -34.72
C LEU A 7 -18.27 -8.15 -35.64
N SER A 8 -19.18 -7.19 -35.70
CA SER A 8 -18.98 -5.99 -36.51
C SER A 8 -17.62 -5.42 -36.18
N ILE A 9 -16.87 -5.01 -37.21
CA ILE A 9 -15.53 -4.41 -37.05
C ILE A 9 -15.56 -3.30 -36.00
N THR A 10 -16.67 -2.56 -35.93
CA THR A 10 -16.93 -1.55 -34.91
C THR A 10 -16.87 -2.10 -33.48
N THR A 11 -17.43 -3.28 -33.22
CA THR A 11 -17.39 -3.94 -31.91
C THR A 11 -15.98 -4.32 -31.52
N ILE A 12 -15.18 -4.81 -32.47
CA ILE A 12 -13.77 -5.17 -32.23
C ILE A 12 -12.96 -3.92 -31.88
N VAL A 13 -13.16 -2.82 -32.62
CA VAL A 13 -12.47 -1.54 -32.37
C VAL A 13 -12.84 -0.97 -30.98
N VAL A 14 -14.12 -0.96 -30.64
CA VAL A 14 -14.57 -0.47 -29.32
C VAL A 14 -14.01 -1.34 -28.19
N ALA A 15 -14.01 -2.66 -28.34
CA ALA A 15 -13.44 -3.57 -27.35
C ALA A 15 -11.94 -3.33 -27.15
N ALA A 16 -11.18 -3.10 -28.23
CA ALA A 16 -9.74 -2.80 -28.14
C ALA A 16 -9.47 -1.47 -27.41
N ILE A 17 -10.22 -0.41 -27.71
CA ILE A 17 -10.08 0.88 -27.04
C ILE A 17 -10.42 0.77 -25.55
N ALA A 18 -11.52 0.09 -25.23
CA ALA A 18 -11.94 -0.10 -23.84
C ALA A 18 -10.89 -0.87 -23.03
N LEU A 19 -10.30 -1.92 -23.61
CA LEU A 19 -9.24 -2.70 -22.98
C LEU A 19 -7.98 -1.85 -22.76
N LEU A 20 -7.58 -1.03 -23.74
CA LEU A 20 -6.43 -0.14 -23.62
C LEU A 20 -6.62 0.88 -22.48
N ILE A 21 -7.79 1.53 -22.43
CA ILE A 21 -8.11 2.47 -21.34
C ILE A 21 -8.06 1.76 -19.99
N LEU A 22 -8.63 0.56 -19.88
CA LEU A 22 -8.61 -0.21 -18.65
C LEU A 22 -7.18 -0.52 -18.18
N VAL A 23 -6.30 -0.93 -19.10
CA VAL A 23 -4.87 -1.17 -18.79
C VAL A 23 -4.18 0.10 -18.30
N VAL A 24 -4.42 1.24 -18.95
CA VAL A 24 -3.84 2.53 -18.54
C VAL A 24 -4.33 2.93 -17.15
N LEU A 25 -5.63 2.79 -16.87
CA LEU A 25 -6.19 3.07 -15.54
C LEU A 25 -5.55 2.18 -14.49
N VAL A 26 -5.48 0.87 -14.72
CA VAL A 26 -4.82 -0.06 -13.79
C VAL A 26 -3.37 0.33 -13.56
N ALA A 27 -2.60 0.64 -14.61
CA ALA A 27 -1.20 1.03 -14.47
C ALA A 27 -1.01 2.30 -13.60
N VAL A 28 -1.84 3.33 -13.80
CA VAL A 28 -1.81 4.56 -13.01
C VAL A 28 -2.22 4.28 -11.56
N PHE A 29 -3.32 3.56 -11.36
CA PHE A 29 -3.81 3.23 -10.03
C PHE A 29 -2.80 2.36 -9.27
N THR A 30 -2.26 1.32 -9.88
CA THR A 30 -1.25 0.44 -9.27
C THR A 30 0.02 1.21 -8.91
N GLY A 31 0.47 2.15 -9.75
CA GLY A 31 1.62 3.01 -9.44
C GLY A 31 1.42 3.86 -8.18
N GLN A 32 0.22 4.41 -7.99
CA GLN A 32 -0.07 5.28 -6.85
C GLN A 32 -0.37 4.50 -5.55
N PHE A 33 -1.01 3.32 -5.64
CA PHE A 33 -1.27 2.47 -4.47
C PHE A 33 0.01 1.92 -3.82
N GLY A 34 1.09 1.73 -4.59
CA GLY A 34 2.40 1.32 -4.07
C GLY A 34 2.99 2.33 -3.09
N GLY A 35 2.94 3.62 -3.42
CA GLY A 35 3.40 4.69 -2.53
C GLY A 35 2.48 4.93 -1.33
N PHE A 36 1.16 4.86 -1.53
CA PHE A 36 0.17 5.01 -0.46
C PHE A 36 0.33 3.95 0.63
N THR A 37 0.53 2.69 0.24
CA THR A 37 0.71 1.57 1.18
C THR A 37 1.96 1.73 2.04
N LEU A 38 3.02 2.35 1.50
CA LEU A 38 4.24 2.66 2.25
C LEU A 38 4.00 3.79 3.26
N GLY A 39 3.39 4.90 2.82
CA GLY A 39 3.10 6.03 3.72
C GLY A 39 2.15 5.70 4.87
N VAL A 40 1.18 4.80 4.67
CA VAL A 40 0.27 4.36 5.76
C VAL A 40 0.97 3.42 6.76
N GLN A 41 2.00 2.70 6.31
CA GLN A 41 2.83 1.85 7.17
C GLN A 41 3.95 2.64 7.84
N ASP A 42 4.15 3.92 7.50
CA ASP A 42 5.20 4.71 8.11
C ASP A 42 4.90 5.05 9.57
N CYS A 43 5.77 4.60 10.47
CA CYS A 43 5.65 4.91 11.89
C CYS A 43 5.72 6.43 12.15
N ASN A 44 6.62 7.10 11.42
CA ASN A 44 6.79 8.54 11.47
C ASN A 44 5.52 9.30 11.00
N ALA A 45 4.85 8.79 9.96
CA ALA A 45 3.59 9.37 9.47
C ALA A 45 2.45 9.29 10.50
N LYS A 46 2.58 8.44 11.54
CA LYS A 46 1.66 8.33 12.67
C LYS A 46 2.15 9.07 13.92
N SER A 47 3.12 9.99 13.76
CA SER A 47 3.78 10.70 14.87
C SER A 47 4.47 9.74 15.86
N GLY A 48 4.88 8.57 15.39
CA GLY A 48 5.57 7.55 16.17
C GLY A 48 7.06 7.46 15.86
N ALA A 49 7.79 6.79 16.75
CA ALA A 49 9.20 6.47 16.58
C ALA A 49 9.44 4.97 16.80
N CYS A 50 10.45 4.43 16.12
CA CYS A 50 10.80 3.03 16.21
C CYS A 50 11.69 2.78 17.43
N TYR A 51 11.30 1.80 18.26
CA TYR A 51 12.08 1.35 19.41
C TYR A 51 12.07 -0.18 19.50
N ASP A 52 13.09 -0.73 20.13
CA ASP A 52 13.16 -2.16 20.49
C ASP A 52 12.13 -2.53 21.56
N SER A 53 11.89 -1.61 22.50
CA SER A 53 10.79 -1.69 23.45
C SER A 53 10.28 -0.30 23.75
N CYS A 54 8.96 -0.12 23.68
CA CYS A 54 8.34 1.18 23.88
C CYS A 54 8.50 1.67 25.33
N PRO A 55 8.92 2.93 25.54
CA PRO A 55 9.03 3.51 26.88
C PRO A 55 7.66 3.61 27.56
N THR A 56 7.66 3.60 28.90
CA THR A 56 6.43 3.68 29.69
C THR A 56 5.65 4.95 29.38
N GLY A 57 4.35 4.81 29.10
CA GLY A 57 3.47 5.91 28.72
C GLY A 57 3.27 6.07 27.22
N THR A 58 3.87 5.22 26.38
CA THR A 58 3.61 5.20 24.93
C THR A 58 2.74 4.00 24.53
N ALA A 59 1.97 4.14 23.45
CA ALA A 59 1.18 3.04 22.91
C ALA A 59 1.95 2.33 21.77
N VAL A 60 1.92 1.00 21.80
CA VAL A 60 2.54 0.15 20.78
C VAL A 60 1.55 -0.05 19.64
N LEU A 61 1.90 0.35 18.42
CA LEU A 61 1.14 -0.08 17.24
C LEU A 61 1.58 -1.48 16.84
N GLN A 62 0.73 -2.46 17.11
CA GLN A 62 0.91 -3.82 16.59
C GLN A 62 0.52 -3.86 15.11
N GLY A 63 1.49 -4.19 14.24
CA GLY A 63 1.26 -4.33 12.81
C GLY A 63 2.55 -4.22 12.00
N ARG A 64 2.41 -4.30 10.67
CA ARG A 64 3.51 -3.99 9.75
C ARG A 64 3.69 -2.48 9.72
N THR A 65 4.76 -2.01 10.36
CA THR A 65 5.19 -0.61 10.27
C THR A 65 6.57 -0.56 9.63
N SER A 66 7.03 0.62 9.22
CA SER A 66 8.40 0.79 8.71
C SER A 66 9.46 0.32 9.71
N CYS A 67 9.17 0.31 11.02
CA CYS A 67 10.02 -0.27 12.07
C CYS A 67 10.24 -1.78 11.92
N SER A 68 9.27 -2.52 11.37
CA SER A 68 9.38 -3.97 11.18
C SER A 68 10.41 -4.38 10.11
N LYS A 69 10.92 -3.42 9.32
CA LYS A 69 12.02 -3.60 8.37
C LYS A 69 13.39 -3.25 8.95
N LEU A 70 13.44 -2.55 10.09
CA LEU A 70 14.70 -2.20 10.73
C LEU A 70 15.17 -3.35 11.63
N PRO A 71 16.48 -3.64 11.66
CA PRO A 71 17.06 -4.53 12.64
C PRO A 71 16.94 -3.89 14.04
N SER A 72 16.62 -4.71 15.03
CA SER A 72 16.72 -4.36 16.45
C SER A 72 18.12 -3.82 16.78
N VAL A 73 18.20 -2.72 17.53
CA VAL A 73 19.48 -2.11 17.97
C VAL A 73 20.21 -3.05 18.93
N ASP A 74 19.45 -3.82 19.70
CA ASP A 74 19.95 -4.77 20.70
C ASP A 74 20.19 -6.19 20.14
N GLY A 75 20.05 -6.38 18.82
CA GLY A 75 20.36 -7.65 18.15
C GLY A 75 19.34 -8.77 18.34
N GLU A 76 18.24 -8.54 19.06
CA GLU A 76 17.18 -9.52 19.28
C GLU A 76 15.81 -8.98 18.85
N GLY A 77 15.33 -9.37 17.67
CA GLY A 77 13.94 -9.15 17.25
C GLY A 77 13.72 -8.12 16.14
N LYS A 78 12.52 -7.54 16.12
CA LYS A 78 12.11 -6.46 15.20
C LYS A 78 11.63 -5.29 16.02
N GLN A 79 12.00 -4.08 15.61
CA GLN A 79 11.51 -2.87 16.25
C GLN A 79 10.00 -2.71 16.09
N VAL A 80 9.37 -2.16 17.12
CA VAL A 80 7.96 -1.81 17.15
C VAL A 80 7.79 -0.29 17.02
N CYS A 81 6.63 0.13 16.51
CA CYS A 81 6.29 1.55 16.40
C CYS A 81 5.61 2.03 17.68
N CYS A 82 6.22 3.00 18.34
CA CYS A 82 5.71 3.60 19.58
C CYS A 82 5.18 4.99 19.29
N ILE A 83 3.94 5.27 19.69
CA ILE A 83 3.34 6.61 19.63
C ILE A 83 3.26 7.20 21.04
N SER A 84 3.72 8.43 21.20
CA SER A 84 3.53 9.17 22.45
C SER A 84 2.15 9.83 22.46
N PRO A 85 1.35 9.67 23.52
CA PRO A 85 0.05 10.33 23.64
C PRO A 85 0.17 11.86 23.83
N GLU A 86 1.37 12.40 24.03
CA GLU A 86 1.61 13.84 24.25
C GLU A 86 1.53 14.71 22.97
N GLY A 87 1.04 14.15 21.86
CA GLY A 87 0.96 14.82 20.55
C GLY A 87 -0.45 14.86 19.93
N ILE A 88 -1.51 14.75 20.75
CA ILE A 88 -2.90 15.08 20.37
C ILE A 88 -3.29 16.39 21.03
#